data_AF-A0A9E7ZXE6-F1
#
_entry.id   AF-A0A9E7ZXE6-F1
#
_cell.length_a   1.000
_cell.length_b   1.000
_cell.length_c   1.000
_cell.angle_alpha   90.00
_cell.angle_beta   90.00
_cell.angle_gamma   90.00
#
_symmetry.space_group_name_H-M   'P 1'
#
loop_
_entity.id
_entity.type
_entity.pdbx_description
1 polymer ?
#
loop_
_entity_poly.entity_id
_entity_poly.type
_entity_poly.pdbx_seq_one_letter_code
_entity_poly.pdbx_strand_id
1 'polypeptide(L)'
;MKKAFMGVRIKRLREERRLTQQALASALGLSLSYLNQLENNQRPLTVPVLLRLNSAFGVDVQLFSDDDEARLIGDLREALTDPGIGEQIATAELRELASNMPAVGRALVTLHRRYRGALEQSAALALRMGDDRQSTLTTTVSTPFEEVRDFFYERHNHIDSLDQALRRRWVQTNIARLNKLLRPAS
;
A
#
# COMPACT_ATOMS: atom_id res chain seq x y z
N MET A 1 -22.68 -10.30 -22.64
CA MET A 1 -22.54 -10.01 -21.19
C MET A 1 -21.33 -10.75 -20.65
N LYS A 2 -20.52 -10.08 -19.85
CA LYS A 2 -19.33 -10.66 -19.19
C LYS A 2 -19.77 -11.70 -18.15
N LYS A 3 -18.99 -12.76 -17.95
CA LYS A 3 -19.31 -13.81 -16.97
C LYS A 3 -19.12 -13.25 -15.55
N ALA A 4 -20.20 -13.13 -14.78
CA ALA A 4 -20.14 -12.66 -13.40
C ALA A 4 -19.89 -13.83 -12.44
N PHE A 5 -18.70 -13.93 -11.88
CA PHE A 5 -18.36 -14.93 -10.84
C PHE A 5 -18.46 -14.27 -9.47
N MET A 6 -19.43 -14.70 -8.66
CA MET A 6 -19.84 -13.99 -7.44
C MET A 6 -20.08 -14.93 -6.25
N GLY A 7 -19.50 -16.13 -6.28
CA GLY A 7 -19.73 -17.18 -5.31
C GLY A 7 -19.44 -16.79 -3.88
N VAL A 8 -18.35 -16.08 -3.63
CA VAL A 8 -17.99 -15.56 -2.30
C VAL A 8 -19.05 -14.62 -1.75
N ARG A 9 -19.69 -13.79 -2.59
CA ARG A 9 -20.75 -12.88 -2.15
C ARG A 9 -22.05 -13.62 -1.84
N ILE A 10 -22.40 -14.63 -2.64
CA ILE A 10 -23.56 -15.50 -2.36
C ILE A 10 -23.35 -16.24 -1.04
N LYS A 11 -22.14 -16.78 -0.84
CA LYS A 11 -21.74 -17.45 0.41
C LYS A 11 -21.83 -16.51 1.61
N ARG A 12 -21.34 -15.27 1.46
CA ARG A 12 -21.41 -14.25 2.51
C ARG A 12 -22.85 -13.88 2.86
N LEU A 13 -23.71 -13.61 1.86
CA LEU A 13 -25.13 -13.35 2.06
C LEU A 13 -25.78 -14.50 2.84
N ARG A 14 -25.47 -15.74 2.45
CA ARG A 14 -25.96 -16.94 3.13
C ARG A 14 -25.57 -16.96 4.61
N GLU A 15 -24.30 -16.69 4.90
CA GLU A 15 -23.74 -16.69 6.26
C GLU A 15 -24.30 -15.54 7.11
N GLU A 16 -24.42 -14.33 6.55
CA GLU A 16 -25.03 -13.16 7.20
C GLU A 16 -26.50 -13.39 7.55
N ARG A 17 -27.23 -14.14 6.71
CA ARG A 17 -28.61 -14.56 6.94
C ARG A 17 -28.72 -15.86 7.77
N ARG A 18 -27.60 -16.44 8.21
CA ARG A 18 -27.51 -17.71 8.98
C ARG A 18 -28.24 -18.89 8.31
N LEU A 19 -28.16 -18.97 6.98
CA LEU A 19 -28.79 -20.03 6.19
C LEU A 19 -27.82 -21.17 5.89
N THR A 20 -28.35 -22.39 5.82
CA THR A 20 -27.63 -23.52 5.19
C THR A 20 -27.66 -23.36 3.67
N GLN A 21 -26.76 -24.03 2.94
CA GLN A 21 -26.81 -24.03 1.47
C GLN A 21 -28.17 -24.56 0.98
N GLN A 22 -28.72 -25.60 1.63
CA GLN A 22 -30.02 -26.14 1.24
C GLN A 22 -31.18 -25.16 1.48
N ALA A 23 -31.15 -24.39 2.57
CA ALA A 23 -32.15 -23.35 2.83
C ALA A 23 -32.07 -22.22 1.78
N LEU A 24 -30.87 -21.76 1.44
CA LEU A 24 -30.69 -20.75 0.40
C LEU A 24 -31.10 -21.27 -0.98
N ALA A 25 -30.75 -22.50 -1.32
CA ALA A 25 -31.12 -23.13 -2.59
C ALA A 25 -32.65 -23.20 -2.72
N SER A 26 -33.33 -23.60 -1.64
CA SER A 26 -34.79 -23.66 -1.58
C SER A 26 -35.42 -22.27 -1.73
N ALA A 27 -34.90 -21.26 -1.03
CA ALA A 27 -35.37 -19.87 -1.12
C ALA A 27 -35.22 -19.28 -2.53
N LEU A 28 -34.19 -19.70 -3.26
CA LEU A 28 -33.93 -19.27 -4.64
C LEU A 28 -34.55 -20.21 -5.70
N GLY A 29 -35.25 -21.27 -5.30
CA GLY A 29 -35.78 -22.29 -6.23
C GLY A 29 -34.69 -22.92 -7.11
N LEU A 30 -33.50 -23.15 -6.56
CA LEU A 30 -32.35 -23.77 -7.21
C LEU A 30 -32.07 -25.14 -6.60
N SER A 31 -31.39 -26.01 -7.34
CA SER A 31 -30.85 -27.24 -6.74
C SER A 31 -29.66 -26.92 -5.84
N LEU A 32 -29.45 -27.74 -4.79
CA LEU A 32 -28.30 -27.61 -3.90
C LEU A 32 -26.97 -27.66 -4.67
N SER A 33 -26.85 -28.58 -5.64
CA SER A 33 -25.67 -28.71 -6.48
C SER A 33 -25.41 -27.43 -7.30
N TYR A 34 -26.45 -26.83 -7.88
CA TYR A 34 -26.30 -25.61 -8.66
C TYR A 34 -25.90 -24.43 -7.77
N LEU A 35 -26.49 -24.28 -6.57
CA LEU A 35 -26.05 -23.26 -5.61
C LEU A 35 -24.58 -23.47 -5.21
N ASN A 36 -24.16 -24.71 -4.94
CA ASN A 36 -22.77 -25.02 -4.60
C ASN A 36 -21.80 -24.65 -5.73
N GLN A 37 -22.17 -24.89 -6.99
CA GLN A 37 -21.38 -24.48 -8.14
C GLN A 37 -21.28 -22.95 -8.25
N LEU A 38 -22.36 -22.22 -7.94
CA LEU A 38 -22.36 -20.77 -7.90
C LEU A 38 -21.46 -20.25 -6.78
N GLU A 39 -21.59 -20.76 -5.55
CA GLU A 39 -20.77 -20.37 -4.38
C GLU A 39 -19.26 -20.60 -4.58
N ASN A 40 -18.89 -21.61 -5.37
CA ASN A 40 -17.50 -21.95 -5.67
C ASN A 40 -16.99 -21.38 -7.01
N ASN A 41 -17.71 -20.43 -7.64
CA ASN A 41 -17.33 -19.83 -8.91
C ASN A 41 -17.14 -20.85 -10.08
N GLN A 42 -17.76 -22.03 -10.00
CA GLN A 42 -17.73 -23.02 -11.08
C GLN A 42 -18.74 -22.68 -12.19
N ARG A 43 -19.80 -21.95 -11.84
CA ARG A 43 -20.80 -21.42 -12.77
C ARG A 43 -20.89 -19.90 -12.62
N PRO A 44 -20.94 -19.16 -13.74
CA PRO A 44 -21.22 -17.74 -13.66
C PRO A 44 -22.67 -17.52 -13.21
N LEU A 45 -22.88 -16.44 -12.47
CA LEU A 45 -24.19 -15.98 -12.07
C LEU A 45 -24.98 -15.54 -13.30
N THR A 46 -26.22 -16.01 -13.41
CA THR A 46 -27.12 -15.67 -14.51
C THR A 46 -28.11 -14.60 -14.09
N VAL A 47 -28.63 -13.83 -15.05
CA VAL A 47 -29.66 -12.81 -14.79
C VAL A 47 -30.87 -13.37 -14.05
N PRO A 48 -31.43 -14.55 -14.41
CA PRO A 48 -32.54 -15.14 -13.65
C PRO A 48 -32.21 -15.38 -12.16
N VAL A 49 -31.00 -15.86 -11.84
CA VAL A 49 -30.60 -16.08 -10.44
C VAL A 49 -30.44 -14.76 -9.71
N LEU A 50 -29.91 -13.74 -10.38
CA LEU A 50 -29.74 -12.40 -9.80
C LEU A 50 -31.10 -11.74 -9.47
N LEU A 51 -32.10 -11.90 -10.35
CA LEU A 51 -33.47 -11.45 -10.07
C LEU A 51 -34.06 -12.18 -8.85
N ARG A 52 -33.83 -13.50 -8.73
CA ARG A 52 -34.30 -14.26 -7.55
C ARG A 52 -33.61 -13.82 -6.27
N LEU A 53 -32.31 -13.52 -6.31
CA LEU A 53 -31.57 -12.96 -5.17
C LEU A 53 -32.12 -11.59 -4.75
N ASN A 54 -32.42 -10.73 -5.72
CA ASN A 54 -33.05 -9.44 -5.46
C ASN A 54 -34.43 -9.61 -4.83
N SER A 55 -35.30 -10.44 -5.41
CA SER A 55 -36.65 -10.68 -4.90
C SER A 55 -36.67 -11.33 -3.51
N ALA A 56 -35.79 -12.29 -3.24
CA ALA A 56 -35.77 -13.02 -1.96
C ALA A 56 -35.06 -12.26 -0.82
N PHE A 57 -34.04 -11.45 -1.14
CA PHE A 57 -33.15 -10.89 -0.13
C PHE A 57 -32.90 -9.39 -0.25
N GLY A 58 -33.51 -8.72 -1.24
CA GLY A 58 -33.36 -7.28 -1.48
C GLY A 58 -31.97 -6.88 -1.98
N VAL A 59 -31.20 -7.79 -2.56
CA VAL A 59 -29.83 -7.49 -3.02
C VAL A 59 -29.89 -6.69 -4.32
N ASP A 60 -29.45 -5.43 -4.27
CA ASP A 60 -29.50 -4.49 -5.39
C ASP A 60 -28.48 -4.83 -6.48
N VAL A 61 -28.91 -4.86 -7.75
CA VAL A 61 -28.09 -5.12 -8.95
C VAL A 61 -26.92 -4.14 -9.07
N GLN A 62 -27.00 -2.96 -8.46
CA GLN A 62 -25.90 -1.98 -8.48
C GLN A 62 -24.73 -2.31 -7.54
N LEU A 63 -24.92 -3.13 -6.50
CA LEU A 63 -23.81 -3.72 -5.73
C LEU A 63 -22.92 -4.65 -6.59
N PHE A 64 -23.37 -4.96 -7.81
CA PHE A 64 -22.74 -5.84 -8.78
C PHE A 64 -22.12 -5.06 -9.96
N SER A 65 -21.95 -3.73 -9.85
CA SER A 65 -21.39 -2.88 -10.91
C SER A 65 -19.86 -3.01 -11.05
N ASP A 66 -19.38 -3.11 -12.29
CA ASP A 66 -17.96 -3.17 -12.67
C ASP A 66 -17.16 -1.93 -12.17
N ASP A 67 -17.84 -0.82 -11.92
CA ASP A 67 -17.21 0.44 -11.48
C ASP A 67 -16.58 0.36 -10.09
N ASP A 68 -17.21 -0.37 -9.16
CA ASP A 68 -16.66 -0.57 -7.80
C ASP A 68 -15.45 -1.50 -7.83
N GLU A 69 -15.42 -2.45 -8.77
CA GLU A 69 -14.28 -3.34 -8.97
C GLU A 69 -13.09 -2.57 -9.54
N ALA A 70 -13.30 -1.76 -10.59
CA ALA A 70 -12.28 -0.92 -11.17
C ALA A 70 -11.67 0.05 -10.16
N ARG A 71 -12.51 0.68 -9.32
CA ARG A 71 -12.06 1.54 -8.23
C ARG A 71 -11.24 0.76 -7.21
N LEU A 72 -11.71 -0.42 -6.78
CA LEU A 72 -10.98 -1.24 -5.82
C LEU A 72 -9.62 -1.72 -6.34
N ILE A 73 -9.52 -2.06 -7.64
CA ILE A 73 -8.24 -2.41 -8.27
C ILE A 73 -7.27 -1.22 -8.22
N GLY A 74 -7.78 -0.01 -8.49
CA GLY A 74 -7.00 1.22 -8.36
C GLY A 74 -6.45 1.42 -6.96
N ASP A 75 -7.34 1.36 -5.96
CA ASP A 75 -6.99 1.51 -4.53
C ASP A 75 -6.01 0.42 -4.06
N LEU A 76 -6.20 -0.82 -4.49
CA LEU A 76 -5.30 -1.93 -4.17
C LEU A 76 -3.93 -1.75 -4.80
N ARG A 77 -3.86 -1.29 -6.06
CA ARG A 77 -2.59 -1.01 -6.71
C ARG A 77 -1.85 0.09 -5.96
N GLU A 78 -2.53 1.18 -5.58
CA GLU A 78 -1.92 2.24 -4.79
C GLU A 78 -1.38 1.70 -3.45
N ALA A 79 -2.20 0.92 -2.72
CA ALA A 79 -1.83 0.39 -1.42
C ALA A 79 -0.70 -0.66 -1.47
N LEU A 80 -0.61 -1.43 -2.55
CA LEU A 80 0.30 -2.58 -2.68
C LEU A 80 1.55 -2.29 -3.52
N THR A 81 1.67 -1.09 -4.11
CA THR A 81 2.90 -0.66 -4.81
C THR A 81 3.91 0.01 -3.86
N ASP A 82 3.60 0.11 -2.57
CA ASP A 82 4.52 0.64 -1.56
C ASP A 82 5.81 -0.19 -1.53
N PRO A 83 7.00 0.41 -1.78
CA PRO A 83 8.28 -0.28 -1.75
C PRO A 83 8.56 -1.03 -0.44
N GLY A 84 7.93 -0.63 0.67
CA GLY A 84 8.06 -1.29 1.97
C GLY A 84 7.43 -2.69 2.06
N ILE A 85 6.59 -3.08 1.10
CA ILE A 85 5.94 -4.40 1.07
C ILE A 85 6.89 -5.48 0.52
N GLY A 86 7.84 -5.10 -0.33
CA GLY A 86 8.90 -5.99 -0.83
C GLY A 86 8.46 -7.01 -1.88
N GLU A 87 7.19 -7.01 -2.31
CA GLU A 87 6.65 -7.94 -3.30
C GLU A 87 5.92 -7.19 -4.43
N GLN A 88 6.18 -7.58 -5.68
CA GLN A 88 5.51 -7.01 -6.85
C GLN A 88 4.29 -7.84 -7.21
N ILE A 89 3.10 -7.29 -6.98
CA ILE A 89 1.83 -7.97 -7.28
C ILE A 89 1.36 -7.59 -8.67
N ALA A 90 1.08 -8.59 -9.52
CA ALA A 90 0.63 -8.34 -10.88
C ALA A 90 -0.79 -7.78 -10.92
N THR A 91 -1.11 -6.94 -11.90
CA THR A 91 -2.47 -6.39 -12.05
C THR A 91 -3.54 -7.46 -12.24
N ALA A 92 -3.18 -8.64 -12.78
CA ALA A 92 -4.10 -9.77 -12.90
C ALA A 92 -4.53 -10.30 -11.51
N GLU A 93 -3.61 -10.40 -10.56
CA GLU A 93 -3.88 -10.86 -9.20
C GLU A 93 -4.76 -9.85 -8.43
N LEU A 94 -4.49 -8.55 -8.61
CA LEU A 94 -5.33 -7.49 -8.05
C LEU A 94 -6.76 -7.54 -8.58
N ARG A 95 -6.95 -7.86 -9.87
CA ARG A 95 -8.27 -8.09 -10.44
C ARG A 95 -8.95 -9.29 -9.79
N GLU A 96 -8.28 -10.43 -9.71
CA GLU A 96 -8.87 -11.62 -9.07
C GLU A 96 -9.27 -11.35 -7.63
N LEU A 97 -8.44 -10.63 -6.85
CA LEU A 97 -8.77 -10.25 -5.49
C LEU A 97 -9.99 -9.32 -5.44
N ALA A 98 -10.08 -8.34 -6.34
CA ALA A 98 -11.20 -7.41 -6.39
C ALA A 98 -12.51 -8.09 -6.83
N SER A 99 -12.47 -9.00 -7.81
CA SER A 99 -13.66 -9.73 -8.27
C SER A 99 -14.13 -10.76 -7.22
N ASN A 100 -13.19 -11.56 -6.68
CA ASN A 100 -13.53 -12.71 -5.84
C ASN A 100 -13.61 -12.37 -4.35
N MET A 101 -12.77 -11.48 -3.85
CA MET A 101 -12.63 -11.18 -2.42
C MET A 101 -12.65 -9.66 -2.11
N PRO A 102 -13.65 -8.90 -2.58
CA PRO A 102 -13.65 -7.44 -2.48
C PRO A 102 -13.61 -6.90 -1.06
N ALA A 103 -14.15 -7.66 -0.08
CA ALA A 103 -14.09 -7.27 1.32
C ALA A 103 -12.67 -7.38 1.91
N VAL A 104 -11.90 -8.38 1.50
CA VAL A 104 -10.49 -8.51 1.86
C VAL A 104 -9.71 -7.38 1.21
N GLY A 105 -9.96 -7.11 -0.07
CA GLY A 105 -9.34 -5.98 -0.76
C GLY A 105 -9.58 -4.64 -0.06
N ARG A 106 -10.83 -4.33 0.30
CA ARG A 106 -11.15 -3.10 1.07
C ARG A 106 -10.50 -3.06 2.45
N ALA A 107 -10.40 -4.20 3.14
CA ALA A 107 -9.73 -4.27 4.43
C ALA A 107 -8.22 -3.96 4.31
N LEU A 108 -7.56 -4.50 3.27
CA LEU A 108 -6.15 -4.20 2.98
C LEU A 108 -5.93 -2.72 2.68
N VAL A 109 -6.77 -2.13 1.82
CA VAL A 109 -6.72 -0.68 1.53
C VAL A 109 -6.89 0.14 2.81
N THR A 110 -7.86 -0.24 3.66
CA THR A 110 -8.11 0.46 4.94
C THR A 110 -6.92 0.34 5.88
N LEU A 111 -6.31 -0.85 5.98
CA LEU A 111 -5.12 -1.09 6.80
C LEU A 111 -3.95 -0.25 6.31
N HIS A 112 -3.71 -0.21 5.00
CA HIS A 112 -2.63 0.58 4.40
C HIS A 112 -2.83 2.08 4.67
N ARG A 113 -4.05 2.62 4.49
CA ARG A 113 -4.36 4.02 4.82
C ARG A 113 -4.11 4.35 6.29
N ARG A 114 -4.48 3.44 7.20
CA ARG A 114 -4.20 3.61 8.64
C ARG A 114 -2.71 3.55 8.95
N TYR A 115 -1.98 2.64 8.31
CA TYR A 115 -0.53 2.51 8.47
C TYR A 115 0.18 3.78 7.99
N ARG A 116 -0.14 4.26 6.79
CA ARG A 116 0.34 5.54 6.23
C ARG A 116 0.05 6.71 7.16
N GLY A 117 -1.19 6.82 7.64
CA GLY A 117 -1.57 7.87 8.59
C GLY A 117 -0.81 7.78 9.91
N ALA A 118 -0.55 6.57 10.42
CA ALA A 118 0.25 6.37 11.63
C ALA A 118 1.73 6.76 11.42
N LEU A 119 2.30 6.44 10.26
CA LEU A 119 3.66 6.87 9.90
C LEU A 119 3.75 8.40 9.80
N GLU A 120 2.78 9.04 9.15
CA GLU A 120 2.73 10.51 9.02
C GLU A 120 2.56 11.19 10.38
N GLN A 121 1.69 10.66 11.25
CA GLN A 121 1.53 11.15 12.62
C GLN A 121 2.81 10.97 13.44
N SER A 122 3.47 9.81 13.32
CA SER A 122 4.76 9.54 13.97
C SER A 122 5.84 10.51 13.49
N ALA A 123 5.95 10.74 12.18
CA ALA A 123 6.89 11.69 11.60
C ALA A 123 6.60 13.14 12.04
N ALA A 124 5.32 13.53 12.12
CA ALA A 124 4.91 14.85 12.60
C ALA A 124 5.24 15.03 14.10
N LEU A 125 5.01 14.00 14.93
CA LEU A 125 5.42 13.99 16.32
C LEU A 125 6.94 14.05 16.47
N ALA A 126 7.69 13.30 15.66
CA ALA A 126 9.15 13.32 15.65
C ALA A 126 9.71 14.69 15.21
N LEU A 127 9.05 15.39 14.30
CA LEU A 127 9.42 16.77 13.93
C LEU A 127 9.15 17.75 15.07
N ARG A 128 7.98 17.68 15.72
CA ARG A 128 7.65 18.53 16.89
C ARG A 128 8.55 18.22 18.09
N MET A 129 8.80 16.93 18.33
CA MET A 129 9.75 16.48 19.34
C MET A 129 11.18 16.78 18.94
N GLY A 130 11.52 16.88 17.65
CA GLY A 130 12.82 17.31 17.15
C GLY A 130 13.05 18.80 17.39
N ASP A 131 11.99 19.59 17.22
CA ASP A 131 11.91 21.00 17.63
C ASP A 131 12.07 21.11 19.17
N ASP A 132 11.36 20.27 19.94
CA ASP A 132 11.50 20.18 21.40
C ASP A 132 12.79 19.45 21.85
N ARG A 133 13.51 18.73 20.98
CA ARG A 133 14.77 18.00 21.27
C ARG A 133 16.00 18.86 21.00
N GLN A 134 15.85 20.06 20.42
CA GLN A 134 16.79 21.14 20.75
C GLN A 134 16.69 21.49 22.24
N SER A 135 15.55 21.26 22.90
CA SER A 135 15.38 21.51 24.34
C SER A 135 15.67 20.29 25.23
N THR A 136 15.47 19.05 24.79
CA THR A 136 15.70 17.89 25.69
C THR A 136 16.11 16.61 24.94
N LEU A 137 17.42 16.38 24.84
CA LEU A 137 18.03 15.15 24.36
C LEU A 137 17.51 13.92 25.12
N THR A 138 17.06 12.90 24.37
CA THR A 138 17.46 11.48 24.44
C THR A 138 16.33 10.47 24.18
N THR A 139 16.73 9.40 23.49
CA THR A 139 16.16 8.05 23.49
C THR A 139 14.88 7.79 22.69
N THR A 140 15.02 7.47 21.41
CA THR A 140 14.29 6.38 20.75
C THR A 140 15.01 5.99 19.46
N VAL A 141 15.13 4.68 19.20
CA VAL A 141 15.74 3.99 18.05
C VAL A 141 15.98 4.89 16.83
N SER A 142 17.25 5.20 16.59
CA SER A 142 17.70 6.04 15.47
C SER A 142 17.46 5.28 14.16
N THR A 143 16.76 5.90 13.22
CA THR A 143 16.67 5.35 11.87
C THR A 143 18.03 5.44 11.16
N PRO A 144 18.34 4.64 10.13
CA PRO A 144 19.65 4.70 9.45
C PRO A 144 20.00 6.09 8.92
N PHE A 145 19.01 6.89 8.53
CA PHE A 145 19.21 8.29 8.14
C PHE A 145 19.61 9.16 9.33
N GLU A 146 19.03 8.92 10.50
CA GLU A 146 19.34 9.66 11.72
C GLU A 146 20.71 9.30 12.28
N GLU A 147 21.13 8.03 12.22
CA GLU A 147 22.50 7.63 12.58
C GLU A 147 23.55 8.35 11.72
N VAL A 148 23.31 8.42 10.41
CA VAL A 148 24.20 9.16 9.49
C VAL A 148 24.18 10.64 9.82
N ARG A 149 23.00 11.23 10.00
CA ARG A 149 22.84 12.64 10.36
C ARG A 149 23.58 12.97 11.66
N ASP A 150 23.37 12.19 12.70
CA ASP A 150 23.95 12.40 14.03
C ASP A 150 25.48 12.22 13.99
N PHE A 151 25.99 11.24 13.22
CA PHE A 151 27.42 11.06 12.98
C PHE A 151 28.10 12.32 12.41
N PHE A 152 27.44 13.01 11.47
CA PHE A 152 27.93 14.26 10.89
C PHE A 152 27.78 15.44 11.86
N TYR A 153 26.69 15.52 12.63
CA TYR A 153 26.48 16.60 13.60
C TYR A 153 27.42 16.53 14.81
N GLU A 154 27.67 15.34 15.36
CA GLU A 154 28.64 15.14 16.46
C GLU A 154 30.05 15.59 16.07
N ARG A 155 30.38 15.43 14.79
CA ARG A 155 31.65 15.86 14.22
C ARG A 155 31.62 17.31 13.75
N HIS A 156 30.53 18.05 13.96
CA HIS A 156 30.32 19.40 13.46
C HIS A 156 30.62 19.53 11.95
N ASN A 157 30.24 18.51 11.16
CA ASN A 157 30.56 18.39 9.73
C ASN A 157 32.07 18.40 9.40
N HIS A 158 32.94 18.13 10.38
CA HIS A 158 34.38 18.06 10.21
C HIS A 158 34.84 16.61 10.07
N ILE A 159 35.57 16.31 9.00
CA ILE A 159 36.15 14.98 8.76
C ILE A 159 37.62 15.17 8.45
N ASP A 160 38.46 14.94 9.47
CA ASP A 160 39.91 15.21 9.45
C ASP A 160 40.61 14.72 8.17
N SER A 161 40.32 13.50 7.73
CA SER A 161 40.95 12.93 6.53
C SER A 161 40.55 13.66 5.24
N LEU A 162 39.29 14.06 5.13
CA LEU A 162 38.76 14.81 4.00
C LEU A 162 39.24 16.27 4.03
N ASP A 163 39.21 16.90 5.21
CA ASP A 163 39.64 18.28 5.41
C ASP A 163 41.15 18.45 5.18
N GLN A 164 41.97 17.49 5.62
CA GLN A 164 43.39 17.48 5.31
C GLN A 164 43.64 17.25 3.80
N ALA A 165 42.87 16.37 3.15
CA ALA A 165 42.97 16.16 1.71
C ALA A 165 42.59 17.42 0.92
N LEU A 166 41.50 18.10 1.32
CA LEU A 166 41.07 19.38 0.75
C LEU A 166 42.12 20.47 1.00
N ARG A 167 42.67 20.57 2.21
CA ARG A 167 43.74 21.53 2.55
C ARG A 167 44.99 21.30 1.71
N ARG A 168 45.44 20.05 1.56
CA ARG A 168 46.58 19.68 0.69
C ARG A 168 46.31 20.09 -0.76
N ARG A 169 45.12 19.78 -1.27
CA ARG A 169 44.71 20.12 -2.66
C ARG A 169 44.61 21.63 -2.88
N TRP A 170 44.09 22.36 -1.89
CA TRP A 170 43.98 23.81 -1.93
C TRP A 170 45.36 24.46 -1.93
N VAL A 171 46.27 24.03 -1.05
CA VAL A 171 47.66 24.51 -1.01
C VAL A 171 48.36 24.24 -2.34
N GLN A 172 48.25 23.03 -2.89
CA GLN A 172 48.88 22.68 -4.17
C GLN A 172 48.34 23.53 -5.33
N THR A 173 47.02 23.78 -5.35
CA THR A 173 46.38 24.61 -6.38
C THR A 173 46.78 26.09 -6.23
N ASN A 174 46.83 26.62 -5.01
CA ASN A 174 47.14 28.02 -4.77
C ASN A 174 48.64 28.32 -4.96
N ILE A 175 49.52 27.38 -4.61
CA ILE A 175 50.96 27.45 -4.95
C ILE A 175 51.15 27.40 -6.46
N ALA A 176 50.45 26.52 -7.18
CA ALA A 176 50.50 26.49 -8.65
C ALA A 176 49.99 27.81 -9.28
N ARG A 177 48.98 28.44 -8.68
CA ARG A 177 48.43 29.74 -9.11
C ARG A 177 49.41 30.89 -8.85
N LEU A 178 50.01 30.95 -7.65
CA LEU A 178 51.03 31.93 -7.29
C LEU A 178 52.29 31.81 -8.16
N ASN A 179 52.77 30.58 -8.40
CA ASN A 179 53.90 30.33 -9.30
C ASN A 179 53.62 30.70 -10.76
N LYS A 180 52.34 30.73 -11.18
CA LYS A 180 51.94 31.20 -12.51
C LYS A 180 51.89 32.74 -12.59
N LEU A 181 51.61 33.42 -11.48
CA LEU A 181 51.58 34.89 -11.35
C LEU A 181 52.97 35.51 -11.14
N LEU A 182 53.90 34.78 -10.52
CA LEU A 182 55.28 35.22 -10.24
C LEU A 182 56.29 34.87 -11.34
N ARG A 183 55.84 34.26 -12.45
CA ARG A 183 56.71 34.09 -13.63
C ARG A 183 56.96 35.48 -14.24
N PRO A 184 58.21 35.96 -14.34
CA PRO A 184 58.48 37.18 -15.08
C PRO A 184 58.06 36.98 -16.54
N ALA A 185 57.40 37.99 -17.10
CA ALA A 185 57.08 38.00 -18.52
C ALA A 185 58.41 37.99 -19.31
N SER A 186 58.67 36.85 -19.94
CA SER A 186 59.68 36.68 -20.99
C SER A 186 58.96 36.63 -22.33
#